data_AF-A0A2N9MH86-F1
#
_entry.id   AF-A0A2N9MH86-F1
#
_cell.length_a   1.000
_cell.length_b   1.000
_cell.length_c   1.000
_cell.angle_alpha   90.00
_cell.angle_beta   90.00
_cell.angle_gamma   90.00
#
_symmetry.space_group_name_H-M   'P 1'
#
loop_
_entity.id
_entity.type
_entity.pdbx_description
1 polymer ?
#
loop_
_entity_poly.entity_id
_entity_poly.type
_entity_poly.pdbx_seq_one_letter_code
_entity_poly.pdbx_strand_id
1 'polypeptide(L)'
;MRCLGSSDDGEAKLVQDFFRLIDRYTPQLVSWNGSGFDLPVLHYRALIHGVVAARYWEGGDEDRDFRYNNYLSRYHARHTDLMDVLAMYQGRAVAPLDELAKLCGFAGKVGMAGDEVWDAYCAGQIDNIRDYCETDVVNTYLLFCRFQKMRGLLSTAAYAAEMDLIRQTLQQAQAPHWRKFLAAWASQTHAADQT
;
A
#
# COMPACT_ATOMS: atom_id res chain seq x y z
N MET A 1 2.33 1.42 -13.37
CA MET A 1 2.66 1.52 -11.93
C MET A 1 4.06 2.11 -11.81
N ARG A 2 4.34 2.93 -10.80
CA ARG A 2 5.68 3.50 -10.57
C ARG A 2 6.10 3.24 -9.13
N CYS A 3 7.19 2.51 -8.95
CA CYS A 3 7.82 2.29 -7.66
C CYS A 3 8.89 3.38 -7.41
N LEU A 4 9.16 3.67 -6.13
CA LEU A 4 10.22 4.60 -5.73
C LEU A 4 11.58 3.92 -5.83
N GLY A 5 12.52 4.54 -6.55
CA GLY A 5 13.90 4.09 -6.67
C GLY A 5 14.11 2.79 -7.45
N SER A 6 15.39 2.46 -7.67
CA SER A 6 15.84 1.21 -8.31
C SER A 6 16.52 0.26 -7.32
N SER A 7 16.87 -0.95 -7.78
CA SER A 7 17.65 -1.93 -7.01
C SER A 7 19.05 -1.45 -6.65
N ASP A 8 19.58 -0.46 -7.37
CA ASP A 8 20.93 0.08 -7.17
C ASP A 8 20.95 1.27 -6.19
N ASP A 9 19.78 1.79 -5.81
CA ASP A 9 19.69 2.92 -4.90
C ASP A 9 19.99 2.51 -3.45
N GLY A 10 20.91 3.24 -2.82
CA GLY A 10 21.22 3.05 -1.40
C GLY A 10 20.08 3.48 -0.48
N GLU A 11 19.97 2.83 0.67
CA GLU A 11 18.88 3.04 1.63
C GLU A 11 18.68 4.50 2.04
N ALA A 12 19.74 5.23 2.39
CA ALA A 12 19.66 6.63 2.79
C ALA A 12 18.95 7.50 1.74
N LYS A 13 19.24 7.24 0.46
CA LYS A 13 18.60 7.92 -0.67
C LYS A 13 17.12 7.53 -0.77
N LEU A 14 16.79 6.24 -0.69
CA LEU A 14 15.41 5.75 -0.77
C LEU A 14 14.52 6.33 0.34
N VAL A 15 14.99 6.30 1.58
CA VAL A 15 14.28 6.86 2.74
C VAL A 15 14.11 8.37 2.58
N GLN A 16 15.17 9.08 2.19
CA GLN A 16 15.07 10.52 1.97
C GLN A 16 14.11 10.87 0.82
N ASP A 17 14.12 10.11 -0.28
CA ASP A 17 13.21 10.32 -1.41
C ASP A 17 11.74 10.09 -1.02
N PHE A 18 11.46 9.11 -0.16
CA PHE A 18 10.11 8.89 0.38
C PHE A 18 9.60 10.14 1.11
N PHE A 19 10.39 10.68 2.05
CA PHE A 19 9.97 11.88 2.78
C PHE A 19 9.96 13.15 1.91
N ARG A 20 10.81 13.24 0.87
CA ARG A 20 10.72 14.32 -0.12
C ARG A 20 9.43 14.29 -0.93
N LEU A 21 8.89 13.11 -1.24
CA LEU A 21 7.59 13.01 -1.92
C LEU A 21 6.47 13.54 -1.03
N ILE A 22 6.52 13.25 0.27
CA ILE A 22 5.57 13.79 1.25
C ILE A 22 5.69 15.31 1.35
N ASP A 23 6.91 15.82 1.44
CA ASP A 23 7.17 17.26 1.49
C ASP A 23 6.62 17.99 0.25
N ARG A 24 6.87 17.45 -0.94
CA ARG A 24 6.46 18.06 -2.21
C ARG A 24 4.96 18.00 -2.47
N TYR A 25 4.33 16.86 -2.20
CA TYR A 25 2.95 16.60 -2.66
C TYR A 25 1.93 16.55 -1.52
N THR A 26 2.39 16.39 -0.28
CA THR A 26 1.54 16.15 0.89
C THR A 26 0.41 15.15 0.60
N PRO A 27 0.72 13.95 0.06
CA PRO A 27 -0.29 13.01 -0.39
C PRO A 27 -1.03 12.37 0.80
N GLN A 28 -2.19 11.75 0.53
CA GLN A 28 -2.72 10.75 1.44
C GLN A 28 -1.88 9.47 1.30
N LEU A 29 -1.36 8.96 2.42
CA LEU A 29 -0.73 7.65 2.49
C LEU A 29 -1.79 6.61 2.83
N VAL A 30 -1.84 5.52 2.07
CA VAL A 30 -2.73 4.38 2.35
C VAL A 30 -1.87 3.13 2.44
N SER A 31 -2.05 2.34 3.49
CA SER A 31 -1.25 1.14 3.76
C SER A 31 -2.10 0.00 4.31
N TRP A 32 -1.55 -1.21 4.33
CA TRP A 32 -2.05 -2.34 5.10
C TRP A 32 -1.04 -2.69 6.18
N ASN A 33 -1.33 -2.39 7.46
CA ASN A 33 -0.39 -2.53 8.59
C ASN A 33 0.82 -1.58 8.56
N GLY A 34 0.70 -0.44 7.88
CA GLY A 34 1.78 0.56 7.79
C GLY A 34 2.10 1.25 9.11
N SER A 35 1.12 1.39 10.01
CA SER A 35 1.35 1.94 11.35
C SER A 35 2.08 0.95 12.24
N GLY A 36 1.84 -0.35 12.03
CA GLY A 36 2.45 -1.43 12.83
C GLY A 36 3.84 -1.83 12.37
N PHE A 37 4.22 -1.53 11.13
CA PHE A 37 5.48 -1.97 10.54
C PHE A 37 6.18 -0.91 9.68
N ASP A 38 5.62 -0.53 8.53
CA ASP A 38 6.32 0.25 7.50
C ASP A 38 6.82 1.62 8.00
N LEU A 39 5.93 2.43 8.60
CA LEU A 39 6.28 3.77 9.06
C LEU A 39 7.25 3.75 10.25
N PRO A 40 7.06 2.91 11.30
CA PRO A 40 8.06 2.76 12.36
C PRO A 40 9.45 2.41 11.82
N VAL A 41 9.55 1.48 10.87
CA VAL A 41 10.84 1.14 10.23
C VAL A 41 11.43 2.38 9.55
N LEU A 42 10.65 3.09 8.73
CA LEU A 42 11.11 4.31 8.06
C LEU A 42 11.52 5.40 9.05
N HIS A 43 10.87 5.54 10.21
CA HIS A 43 11.27 6.50 11.25
C HIS A 43 12.67 6.19 11.78
N TYR A 44 12.92 4.94 12.16
CA TYR A 44 14.23 4.56 12.69
C TYR A 44 15.32 4.65 11.64
N ARG A 45 15.05 4.25 10.40
CA ARG A 45 16.02 4.38 9.30
C ARG A 45 16.27 5.84 8.93
N ALA A 46 15.25 6.71 8.99
CA ALA A 46 15.41 8.14 8.80
C ALA A 46 16.32 8.77 9.88
N LEU A 47 16.14 8.38 11.15
CA LEU A 47 17.00 8.84 12.25
C LEU A 47 18.46 8.42 12.04
N ILE A 48 18.71 7.17 11.67
CA ILE A 48 20.06 6.64 11.42
C ILE A 48 20.76 7.40 10.28
N HIS A 49 20.02 7.77 9.24
CA HIS A 49 20.56 8.44 8.05
C HIS A 49 20.48 9.97 8.09
N GLY A 50 20.02 10.57 9.19
CA GLY A 50 19.89 12.03 9.32
C GLY A 50 18.91 12.66 8.33
N VAL A 51 17.84 11.94 7.97
CA VAL A 51 16.84 12.36 6.98
C VAL A 51 15.96 13.48 7.53
N VAL A 52 15.72 14.50 6.71
CA VAL A 52 14.75 15.57 7.03
C VAL A 52 13.37 15.19 6.50
N ALA A 53 12.37 15.26 7.38
CA ALA A 53 10.98 14.87 7.13
C ALA A 53 9.98 15.87 7.71
N ALA A 54 10.25 17.18 7.61
CA ALA A 54 9.49 18.24 8.28
C ALA A 54 7.97 18.17 8.05
N ARG A 55 7.54 18.13 6.78
CA ARG A 55 6.11 18.03 6.42
C ARG A 55 5.42 16.76 6.93
N TYR A 56 6.17 15.68 7.11
CA TYR A 56 5.63 14.44 7.65
C TYR A 56 5.35 14.54 9.15
N TRP A 57 6.26 15.19 9.90
CA TRP A 57 6.16 15.37 11.36
C TRP A 57 5.32 16.58 11.78
N GLU A 58 4.87 17.40 10.83
CA GLU A 58 3.95 18.51 11.10
C GLU A 58 2.66 17.99 11.78
N GLY A 59 2.32 18.61 12.91
CA GLY A 59 1.22 18.22 13.79
C GLY A 59 0.19 19.33 14.03
N GLY A 60 0.37 20.51 13.44
CA GLY A 60 -0.42 21.71 13.69
C GLY A 60 0.38 22.92 14.22
N ASP A 61 1.71 22.82 14.31
CA ASP A 61 2.57 23.81 14.94
C ASP A 61 2.85 24.98 13.98
N GLU A 62 3.27 24.70 12.74
CA GLU A 62 3.45 25.72 11.70
C GLU A 62 2.25 25.79 10.75
N ASP A 63 1.68 24.63 10.38
CA ASP A 63 0.49 24.51 9.54
C ASP A 63 -0.73 24.00 10.33
N ARG A 64 -1.66 24.91 10.64
CA ARG A 64 -2.88 24.59 11.43
C ARG A 64 -3.76 23.51 10.79
N ASP A 65 -3.69 23.28 9.48
CA ASP A 65 -4.48 22.24 8.81
C ASP A 65 -4.05 20.83 9.25
N PHE A 66 -2.82 20.67 9.77
CA PHE A 66 -2.31 19.40 10.27
C PHE A 66 -2.77 19.07 11.68
N ARG A 67 -3.34 20.03 12.41
CA ARG A 67 -3.88 19.82 13.76
C ARG A 67 -4.95 18.72 13.81
N TYR A 68 -5.77 18.64 12.76
CA TYR A 68 -6.88 17.70 12.67
C TYR A 68 -6.73 16.69 11.52
N ASN A 69 -5.63 16.77 10.78
CA ASN A 69 -5.33 15.82 9.71
C ASN A 69 -3.81 15.78 9.43
N ASN A 70 -3.07 14.89 10.10
CA ASN A 70 -1.62 14.70 9.97
C ASN A 70 -1.29 13.21 9.77
N TYR A 71 -0.01 12.89 9.54
CA TYR A 71 0.44 11.54 9.25
C TYR A 71 0.61 10.63 10.48
N LEU A 72 0.61 11.17 11.70
CA LEU A 72 0.96 10.44 12.93
C LEU A 72 -0.26 9.97 13.71
N SER A 73 -1.32 10.78 13.68
CA SER A 73 -2.57 10.43 14.35
C SER A 73 -3.28 9.33 13.56
N ARG A 74 -3.37 8.14 14.16
CA ARG A 74 -4.07 6.98 13.57
C ARG A 74 -5.56 7.20 13.30
N TYR A 75 -6.16 8.25 13.85
CA TYR A 75 -7.56 8.62 13.64
C TYR A 75 -7.76 9.64 12.52
N HIS A 76 -6.67 10.16 11.94
CA HIS A 76 -6.71 11.09 10.82
C HIS A 76 -6.62 10.33 9.50
N ALA A 77 -7.01 10.99 8.40
CA ALA A 77 -7.06 10.34 7.09
C ALA A 77 -5.76 10.50 6.29
N ARG A 78 -4.88 11.46 6.64
CA ARG A 78 -3.67 11.75 5.88
C ARG A 78 -2.73 10.54 5.79
N HIS A 79 -2.65 9.75 6.85
CA HIS A 79 -2.26 8.34 6.76
C HIS A 79 -3.46 7.48 7.13
N THR A 80 -3.91 6.65 6.20
CA THR A 80 -4.97 5.67 6.43
C THR A 80 -4.35 4.27 6.41
N ASP A 81 -4.08 3.72 7.59
CA ASP A 81 -3.82 2.29 7.72
C ASP A 81 -5.15 1.54 7.63
N LEU A 82 -5.41 0.95 6.46
CA LEU A 82 -6.70 0.36 6.15
C LEU A 82 -7.00 -0.85 7.05
N MET A 83 -5.98 -1.63 7.41
CA MET A 83 -6.13 -2.75 8.34
C MET A 83 -6.57 -2.24 9.71
N ASP A 84 -5.92 -1.19 10.21
CA ASP A 84 -6.20 -0.63 11.53
C ASP A 84 -7.60 0.00 11.60
N VAL A 85 -7.98 0.75 10.57
CA VAL A 85 -9.31 1.37 10.46
C VAL A 85 -10.42 0.30 10.40
N LEU A 86 -10.25 -0.74 9.57
CA LEU A 86 -11.25 -1.81 9.43
C LEU A 86 -11.35 -2.67 10.69
N ALA A 87 -10.24 -2.88 11.40
CA ALA A 87 -10.19 -3.58 12.68
C ALA A 87 -10.70 -2.71 13.86
N MET A 88 -11.24 -1.52 13.59
CA MET A 88 -11.67 -0.56 14.61
C MET A 88 -10.59 -0.29 15.67
N TYR A 89 -9.33 -0.23 15.23
CA TYR A 89 -8.17 0.00 16.08
C TYR A 89 -7.88 -1.12 17.09
N GLN A 90 -8.49 -2.30 16.93
CA GLN A 90 -8.34 -3.46 17.81
C GLN A 90 -7.40 -4.49 17.19
N GLY A 91 -6.21 -4.65 17.79
CA GLY A 91 -5.19 -5.57 17.28
C GLY A 91 -5.61 -7.05 17.21
N ARG A 92 -6.69 -7.45 17.89
CA ARG A 92 -7.23 -8.83 17.81
C ARG A 92 -8.21 -9.05 16.65
N ALA A 93 -8.67 -7.97 16.01
CA ALA A 93 -9.63 -8.00 14.91
C ALA A 93 -8.97 -7.75 13.54
N VAL A 94 -7.63 -7.76 13.49
CA VAL A 94 -6.89 -7.60 12.23
C VAL A 94 -7.03 -8.83 11.34
N ALA A 95 -7.03 -8.61 10.04
CA ALA A 95 -7.07 -9.67 9.04
C ALA A 95 -5.83 -9.62 8.13
N PRO A 96 -5.35 -10.75 7.61
CA PRO A 96 -4.31 -10.76 6.58
C PRO A 96 -4.81 -10.11 5.28
N LEU A 97 -3.93 -9.35 4.61
CA LEU A 97 -4.22 -8.70 3.33
C LEU A 97 -4.72 -9.70 2.28
N ASP A 98 -4.04 -10.85 2.18
CA ASP A 98 -4.32 -11.88 1.19
C ASP A 98 -5.76 -12.44 1.32
N GLU A 99 -6.14 -12.79 2.56
CA GLU A 99 -7.45 -13.37 2.85
C GLU A 99 -8.57 -12.37 2.54
N LEU A 100 -8.45 -11.13 3.02
CA LEU A 100 -9.50 -10.14 2.76
C LEU A 100 -9.58 -9.78 1.28
N ALA A 101 -8.44 -9.67 0.58
CA ALA A 101 -8.43 -9.42 -0.86
C ALA A 101 -9.17 -10.51 -1.63
N LYS A 102 -8.90 -11.79 -1.34
CA LYS A 102 -9.58 -12.94 -1.96
C LYS A 102 -11.08 -12.96 -1.64
N LEU A 103 -11.46 -12.72 -0.38
CA LEU A 103 -12.88 -12.61 0.02
C LEU A 103 -13.61 -11.47 -0.70
N CYS A 104 -12.89 -10.40 -1.07
CA CYS A 104 -13.44 -9.30 -1.86
C CYS A 104 -13.46 -9.56 -3.38
N GLY A 105 -13.08 -10.76 -3.83
CA GLY A 105 -12.99 -11.16 -5.24
C GLY A 105 -11.76 -10.63 -5.97
N PHE A 106 -10.72 -10.20 -5.25
CA PHE A 106 -9.44 -9.76 -5.82
C PHE A 106 -8.43 -10.92 -5.86
N ALA A 107 -7.29 -10.73 -6.54
CA ALA A 107 -6.28 -11.77 -6.69
C ALA A 107 -5.74 -12.30 -5.35
N GLY A 108 -5.53 -11.40 -4.38
CA GLY A 108 -4.69 -11.68 -3.22
C GLY A 108 -3.22 -11.75 -3.61
N LYS A 109 -2.40 -12.34 -2.73
CA LYS A 109 -0.97 -12.57 -2.95
C LYS A 109 -0.77 -13.63 -4.03
N VAL A 110 0.15 -13.33 -4.96
CA VAL A 110 0.48 -14.22 -6.08
C VAL A 110 1.98 -14.44 -6.11
N GLY A 111 2.42 -15.69 -5.94
CA GLY A 111 3.83 -16.07 -5.94
C GLY A 111 4.40 -16.19 -4.53
N MET A 112 5.18 -15.20 -4.11
CA MET A 112 5.98 -15.20 -2.87
C MET A 112 5.14 -14.87 -1.63
N ALA A 113 5.51 -15.45 -0.50
CA ALA A 113 4.99 -15.11 0.83
C ALA A 113 5.96 -14.21 1.63
N GLY A 114 5.44 -13.47 2.61
CA GLY A 114 6.23 -12.47 3.34
C GLY A 114 7.38 -13.04 4.18
N ASP A 115 7.25 -14.29 4.62
CA ASP A 115 8.28 -15.04 5.35
C ASP A 115 9.47 -15.48 4.45
N GLU A 116 9.29 -15.50 3.13
CA GLU A 116 10.34 -15.84 2.17
C GLU A 116 11.23 -14.66 1.79
N VAL A 117 10.87 -13.43 2.20
CA VAL A 117 11.56 -12.18 1.79
C VAL A 117 13.03 -12.17 2.21
N TRP A 118 13.34 -12.63 3.43
CA TRP A 118 14.72 -12.65 3.92
C TRP A 118 15.59 -13.62 3.14
N ASP A 119 15.10 -14.84 2.91
CA ASP A 119 15.82 -15.86 2.15
C ASP A 119 16.02 -15.43 0.70
N ALA A 120 14.99 -14.83 0.08
CA ALA A 120 15.08 -14.24 -1.25
C ALA A 120 16.12 -13.11 -1.32
N TYR A 121 16.20 -12.26 -0.29
CA TYR A 121 17.19 -11.19 -0.21
C TYR A 121 18.61 -11.76 -0.11
N CYS A 122 18.84 -12.73 0.76
CA CYS A 122 20.13 -13.42 0.88
C CYS A 122 20.54 -14.14 -0.42
N ALA A 123 19.56 -14.61 -1.20
CA ALA A 123 19.78 -15.21 -2.51
C ALA A 123 19.95 -14.18 -3.66
N GLY A 124 19.94 -12.87 -3.37
CA GLY A 124 20.08 -11.81 -4.36
C GLY A 124 18.85 -11.61 -5.26
N GLN A 125 17.69 -12.15 -4.88
CA GLN A 125 16.46 -12.11 -5.68
C GLN A 125 15.65 -10.83 -5.45
N ILE A 126 16.30 -9.68 -5.58
CA ILE A 126 15.70 -8.37 -5.29
C ILE A 126 14.49 -8.09 -6.19
N ASP A 127 14.56 -8.46 -7.47
CA ASP A 127 13.45 -8.26 -8.40
C ASP A 127 12.19 -9.05 -7.99
N ASN A 128 12.35 -10.26 -7.44
CA ASN A 128 11.21 -11.04 -6.94
C ASN A 128 10.54 -10.37 -5.73
N ILE A 129 11.34 -9.79 -4.83
CA ILE A 129 10.82 -9.05 -3.67
C ILE A 129 10.07 -7.80 -4.14
N ARG A 130 10.61 -7.10 -5.15
CA ARG A 130 9.96 -5.91 -5.73
C ARG A 130 8.62 -6.28 -6.37
N ASP A 131 8.60 -7.31 -7.21
CA ASP A 131 7.39 -7.83 -7.84
C ASP A 131 6.31 -8.18 -6.78
N TYR A 132 6.72 -8.85 -5.69
CA TYR A 132 5.87 -9.17 -4.55
C TYR A 132 5.28 -7.90 -3.90
N CYS A 133 6.14 -6.95 -3.51
CA CYS A 133 5.70 -5.69 -2.90
C CYS A 133 4.75 -4.90 -3.80
N GLU A 134 4.98 -4.88 -5.12
CA GLU A 134 4.08 -4.24 -6.06
C GLU A 134 2.68 -4.88 -6.04
N THR A 135 2.58 -6.21 -6.00
CA THR A 135 1.28 -6.89 -5.91
C THR A 135 0.53 -6.60 -4.60
N ASP A 136 1.24 -6.50 -3.47
CA ASP A 136 0.66 -6.13 -2.17
C ASP A 136 0.11 -4.68 -2.19
N VAL A 137 0.83 -3.75 -2.82
CA VAL A 137 0.36 -2.36 -3.01
C VAL A 137 -0.90 -2.32 -3.87
N VAL A 138 -0.96 -3.10 -4.96
CA VAL A 138 -2.16 -3.16 -5.80
C VAL A 138 -3.35 -3.75 -5.03
N ASN A 139 -3.18 -4.83 -4.29
CA ASN A 139 -4.25 -5.38 -3.45
C ASN A 139 -4.74 -4.35 -2.41
N THR A 140 -3.81 -3.62 -1.78
CA THR A 140 -4.14 -2.56 -0.83
C THR A 140 -4.96 -1.46 -1.49
N TYR A 141 -4.60 -1.04 -2.71
CA TYR A 141 -5.35 -0.04 -3.47
C TYR A 141 -6.76 -0.54 -3.86
N LEU A 142 -6.90 -1.79 -4.31
CA LEU A 142 -8.20 -2.37 -4.64
C LEU A 142 -9.14 -2.44 -3.44
N LEU A 143 -8.61 -2.84 -2.28
CA LEU A 143 -9.35 -2.81 -1.01
C LEU A 143 -9.68 -1.38 -0.59
N PHE A 144 -8.78 -0.42 -0.78
CA PHE A 144 -9.06 0.99 -0.53
C PHE A 144 -10.20 1.51 -1.41
N CYS A 145 -10.23 1.21 -2.71
CA CYS A 145 -11.36 1.55 -3.59
C CYS A 145 -12.67 0.91 -3.09
N ARG A 146 -12.63 -0.36 -2.66
CA ARG A 146 -13.81 -1.04 -2.09
C ARG A 146 -14.27 -0.36 -0.80
N PHE A 147 -13.35 0.03 0.07
CA PHE A 147 -13.62 0.78 1.29
C PHE A 147 -14.23 2.16 1.01
N GLN A 148 -13.70 2.88 0.03
CA GLN A 148 -14.24 4.18 -0.39
C GLN A 148 -15.65 4.05 -0.98
N LYS A 149 -15.94 2.97 -1.72
CA LYS A 149 -17.31 2.62 -2.14
C LYS A 149 -18.22 2.33 -0.93
N MET A 150 -17.76 1.54 0.03
CA MET A 150 -18.50 1.23 1.26
C MET A 150 -18.85 2.49 2.05
N ARG A 151 -17.97 3.50 2.05
CA ARG A 151 -18.19 4.81 2.66
C ARG A 151 -19.09 5.75 1.85
N GLY A 152 -19.53 5.35 0.66
CA GLY A 152 -20.29 6.19 -0.26
C GLY A 152 -19.47 7.30 -0.94
N LEU A 153 -18.14 7.28 -0.82
CA LEU A 153 -17.24 8.26 -1.46
C LEU A 153 -16.97 7.91 -2.93
N LEU A 154 -17.06 6.64 -3.29
CA LEU A 154 -17.11 6.20 -4.69
C LEU A 154 -18.51 5.69 -5.00
N SER A 155 -19.12 6.22 -6.07
CA SER A 155 -20.33 5.65 -6.65
C SER A 155 -20.02 4.29 -7.28
N THR A 156 -21.05 3.49 -7.56
CA THR A 156 -20.86 2.21 -8.29
C THR A 156 -20.16 2.39 -9.62
N ALA A 157 -20.48 3.46 -10.37
CA ALA A 157 -19.85 3.77 -11.65
C ALA A 157 -18.39 4.20 -11.48
N ALA A 158 -18.09 5.06 -10.51
CA ALA A 158 -16.72 5.50 -10.23
C ALA A 158 -15.85 4.32 -9.77
N TYR A 159 -16.38 3.47 -8.90
CA TYR A 159 -15.69 2.26 -8.47
C TYR A 159 -15.39 1.32 -9.65
N ALA A 160 -16.36 1.09 -10.54
CA ALA A 160 -16.14 0.25 -11.73
C ALA A 160 -15.06 0.85 -12.65
N ALA A 161 -15.08 2.16 -12.87
CA ALA A 161 -14.06 2.86 -13.65
C ALA A 161 -12.65 2.71 -13.07
N GLU A 162 -12.50 2.78 -11.74
CA GLU A 162 -11.20 2.53 -11.07
C GLU A 162 -10.72 1.09 -11.25
N MET A 163 -11.62 0.09 -11.17
CA MET A 163 -11.25 -1.30 -11.41
C MET A 163 -10.75 -1.51 -12.84
N ASP A 164 -11.41 -0.89 -13.82
CA ASP A 164 -11.01 -0.99 -15.23
C ASP A 164 -9.70 -0.25 -15.50
N LEU A 165 -9.49 0.92 -14.89
CA LEU A 165 -8.24 1.67 -14.99
C LEU A 165 -7.06 0.86 -14.47
N ILE A 166 -7.20 0.23 -13.30
CA ILE A 166 -6.13 -0.62 -12.75
C ILE A 166 -5.87 -1.81 -13.66
N ARG A 167 -6.90 -2.53 -14.11
CA ARG A 167 -6.71 -3.66 -15.03
C ARG A 167 -5.95 -3.25 -16.29
N GLN A 168 -6.34 -2.15 -16.92
CA GLN A 168 -5.67 -1.63 -18.10
C GLN A 168 -4.21 -1.24 -17.80
N THR A 169 -3.97 -0.56 -16.67
CA THR A 169 -2.63 -0.16 -16.25
C THR A 169 -1.69 -1.35 -16.06
N LEU A 170 -2.18 -2.43 -15.43
CA LEU A 170 -1.38 -3.65 -15.21
C LEU A 170 -1.17 -4.43 -16.51
N GLN A 171 -2.16 -4.47 -17.40
CA GLN A 171 -2.01 -5.06 -18.74
C GLN A 171 -0.94 -4.35 -19.56
N GLN A 172 -0.91 -3.01 -19.52
CA GLN A 172 0.07 -2.18 -20.22
C GLN A 172 1.47 -2.30 -19.65
N ALA A 173 1.63 -2.59 -18.36
CA ALA A 173 2.94 -2.79 -17.75
C ALA A 173 3.65 -4.07 -18.25
N GLN A 174 2.91 -5.04 -18.80
CA GLN A 174 3.41 -6.25 -19.47
C GLN A 174 4.39 -7.16 -18.70
N ALA A 175 4.66 -6.89 -17.41
CA ALA A 175 5.55 -7.70 -16.58
C ALA A 175 4.96 -9.09 -16.25
N PRO A 176 5.80 -10.13 -16.04
CA PRO A 176 5.31 -11.49 -15.79
C PRO A 176 4.41 -11.63 -14.56
N HIS A 177 4.75 -10.97 -13.45
CA HIS A 177 3.94 -11.01 -12.23
C HIS A 177 2.55 -10.39 -12.44
N TRP A 178 2.42 -9.34 -13.27
CA TRP A 178 1.11 -8.76 -13.61
C TRP A 178 0.21 -9.69 -14.39
N ARG A 179 0.76 -10.51 -15.29
CA ARG A 179 -0.03 -11.52 -16.00
C ARG A 179 -0.59 -12.56 -15.03
N LYS A 180 0.24 -13.03 -14.08
CA LYS A 180 -0.19 -13.96 -13.03
C LYS A 180 -1.25 -13.33 -12.13
N PHE A 181 -1.04 -12.08 -11.71
CA PHE A 181 -1.98 -11.31 -10.88
C PHE A 181 -3.34 -11.16 -11.55
N LEU A 182 -3.37 -10.72 -12.82
CA LEU A 182 -4.62 -10.53 -13.58
C LEU A 182 -5.36 -11.85 -13.81
N ALA A 183 -4.64 -12.95 -14.06
CA ALA A 183 -5.24 -14.28 -14.18
C ALA A 183 -5.88 -14.74 -12.86
N ALA A 184 -5.17 -14.58 -11.74
CA ALA A 184 -5.71 -14.89 -10.41
C ALA A 184 -6.93 -14.01 -10.10
N TRP A 185 -6.88 -12.71 -10.37
CA TRP A 185 -8.01 -11.81 -10.16
C TRP A 185 -9.25 -12.25 -10.94
N ALA A 186 -9.11 -12.57 -12.23
CA ALA A 186 -10.23 -13.04 -13.06
C ALA A 186 -10.88 -14.32 -12.48
N SER A 187 -10.07 -15.28 -12.04
CA SER A 187 -10.59 -16.52 -11.45
C SER A 187 -11.40 -16.29 -10.17
N GLN A 188 -10.99 -15.35 -9.32
CA GLN A 188 -11.67 -15.05 -8.06
C GLN A 188 -12.98 -14.29 -8.27
N THR A 189 -13.03 -13.40 -9.26
CA THR A 189 -14.28 -12.69 -9.61
C THR A 189 -15.35 -13.68 -10.04
N HIS A 190 -14.98 -14.68 -10.86
CA HIS A 190 -15.91 -15.73 -11.28
C HIS A 190 -16.44 -16.59 -10.13
N ALA A 191 -15.64 -16.81 -9.08
CA ALA A 191 -16.09 -17.55 -7.90
C ALA A 191 -17.08 -16.73 -7.05
N ALA A 192 -16.84 -15.42 -6.90
CA ALA A 192 -17.70 -14.54 -6.11
C ALA A 192 -19.08 -14.31 -6.75
N ASP A 193 -19.18 -14.33 -8.09
CA ASP A 193 -20.47 -14.17 -8.79
C ASP A 193 -21.34 -15.46 -8.75
N GLN A 194 -20.82 -16.58 -8.24
CA GLN A 194 -21.53 -17.87 -8.14
C GLN A 194 -22.08 -18.17 -6.74
N THR A 195 -21.79 -17.32 -5.74
CA THR A 195 -22.23 -17.45 -4.34
C THR A 195 -23.23 -16.39 -3.95
#